data_AF-A0A9E4XMS8-F1
#
_entry.id   AF-A0A9E4XMS8-F1
#
_cell.length_a   1.000
_cell.length_b   1.000
_cell.length_c   1.000
_cell.angle_alpha   90.00
_cell.angle_beta   90.00
_cell.angle_gamma   90.00
#
_symmetry.space_group_name_H-M   'P 1'
#
loop_
_entity.id
_entity.type
_entity.pdbx_description
1 polymer ?
#
loop_
_entity_poly.entity_id
_entity_poly.type
_entity_poly.pdbx_seq_one_letter_code
_entity_poly.pdbx_strand_id
1 'polypeptide(L)'
;MKTIDQSVLDTLAEYDSATVQNAGILVRGYVHQDEDYTDPSLREYVSPGARPAVGYALTSTWTPLNEPPDKANGKARGDRIEYFDSIARANVPVIVVQQDIEHPARRGAIIGDGMAYQMKA
;
A
#
# COMPACT_ATOMS: atom_id res chain seq x y z
N MET A 1 -1.91 -16.20 2.00
CA MET A 1 -2.84 -15.11 2.34
C MET A 1 -4.26 -15.67 2.28
N LYS A 2 -5.13 -15.36 3.26
CA LYS A 2 -6.55 -15.72 3.16
C LYS A 2 -7.22 -14.74 2.20
N THR A 3 -7.85 -15.24 1.15
CA THR A 3 -8.51 -14.44 0.13
C THR A 3 -10.02 -14.58 0.22
N ILE A 4 -10.72 -13.61 -0.36
CA ILE A 4 -12.16 -13.62 -0.62
C ILE A 4 -12.41 -13.73 -2.12
N ASP A 5 -13.65 -13.96 -2.49
CA ASP A 5 -14.08 -13.99 -3.88
C ASP A 5 -13.81 -12.64 -4.57
N GLN A 6 -13.34 -12.69 -5.82
CA GLN A 6 -13.00 -11.49 -6.60
C GLN A 6 -14.20 -10.55 -6.75
N SER A 7 -15.43 -11.09 -6.85
CA SER A 7 -16.65 -10.30 -6.94
C SER A 7 -16.84 -9.34 -5.76
N VAL A 8 -16.34 -9.69 -4.57
CA VAL A 8 -16.41 -8.81 -3.41
C VAL A 8 -15.50 -7.59 -3.59
N LEU A 9 -14.30 -7.79 -4.15
CA LEU A 9 -13.38 -6.70 -4.43
C LEU A 9 -13.94 -5.79 -5.53
N ASP A 10 -14.52 -6.38 -6.57
CA ASP A 10 -15.12 -5.66 -7.68
C ASP A 10 -16.31 -4.81 -7.20
N THR A 11 -17.17 -5.35 -6.35
CA THR A 11 -18.29 -4.60 -5.74
C THR A 11 -17.80 -3.47 -4.84
N LEU A 12 -16.77 -3.70 -4.01
CA LEU A 12 -16.20 -2.63 -3.18
C LEU A 12 -15.66 -1.47 -4.03
N ALA A 13 -15.12 -1.75 -5.22
CA ALA A 13 -14.62 -0.73 -6.14
C ALA A 13 -15.71 0.15 -6.79
N GLU A 14 -16.99 -0.20 -6.62
CA GLU A 14 -18.14 0.61 -7.07
C GLU A 14 -18.49 1.76 -6.11
N TYR A 15 -17.94 1.73 -4.89
CA TYR A 15 -18.24 2.71 -3.85
C TYR A 15 -17.00 3.54 -3.49
N ASP A 16 -17.20 4.80 -3.13
CA ASP A 16 -16.14 5.65 -2.60
C ASP A 16 -15.64 5.15 -1.23
N SER A 17 -14.41 5.54 -0.86
CA SER A 17 -13.78 5.07 0.38
C SER A 17 -14.53 5.52 1.65
N ALA A 18 -15.23 6.66 1.63
CA ALA A 18 -16.02 7.11 2.77
C ALA A 18 -17.27 6.25 2.96
N THR A 19 -17.93 5.85 1.87
CA THR A 19 -19.06 4.91 1.90
C THR A 19 -18.63 3.55 2.45
N VAL A 20 -17.52 2.99 1.98
CA VAL A 20 -16.98 1.71 2.48
C VAL A 20 -16.60 1.81 3.97
N GLN A 21 -15.97 2.91 4.37
CA GLN A 21 -15.60 3.16 5.78
C GLN A 21 -16.83 3.24 6.70
N ASN A 22 -17.87 3.96 6.29
CA ASN A 22 -19.13 4.06 7.04
C ASN A 22 -19.81 2.69 7.17
N ALA A 23 -19.84 1.90 6.10
CA ALA A 23 -20.35 0.53 6.15
C ALA A 23 -19.53 -0.35 7.11
N GLY A 24 -18.20 -0.19 7.10
CA GLY A 24 -17.29 -0.84 8.04
C GLY A 24 -17.69 -0.60 9.48
N ILE A 25 -17.96 0.65 9.86
CA ILE A 25 -18.41 1.03 11.21
C ILE A 25 -19.70 0.29 11.61
N LEU A 26 -20.66 0.13 10.70
CA LEU A 26 -21.91 -0.58 10.99
C LEU A 26 -21.71 -2.07 11.26
N VAL A 27 -20.71 -2.69 10.62
CA VAL A 27 -20.45 -4.14 10.72
C VAL A 27 -19.50 -4.47 11.88
N ARG A 28 -18.43 -3.67 12.05
CA ARG A 28 -17.35 -3.95 13.02
C ARG A 28 -17.41 -3.10 14.30
N GLY A 29 -18.26 -2.08 14.33
CA GLY A 29 -18.27 -1.05 15.37
C GLY A 29 -17.37 0.14 15.03
N TYR A 30 -17.50 1.22 15.80
CA TYR A 30 -16.69 2.43 15.65
C TYR A 30 -15.21 2.14 15.90
N VAL A 31 -14.37 2.64 14.99
CA VAL A 31 -12.91 2.66 15.10
C VAL A 31 -12.49 4.11 14.88
N HIS A 32 -11.47 4.55 15.62
CA HIS A 32 -10.98 5.92 15.50
C HIS A 32 -10.39 6.15 14.11
N GLN A 33 -10.67 7.29 13.50
CA GLN A 33 -10.28 7.58 12.11
C GLN A 33 -8.76 7.49 11.86
N ASP A 34 -7.95 7.75 12.89
CA ASP A 34 -6.48 7.68 12.80
C ASP A 34 -5.95 6.23 12.77
N GLU A 35 -6.81 5.24 13.00
CA GLU A 35 -6.44 3.81 13.00
C GLU A 35 -6.82 3.11 11.69
N ASP A 36 -7.87 3.56 11.01
CA ASP A 36 -8.47 2.83 9.89
C ASP A 36 -8.67 3.65 8.61
N TYR A 37 -8.31 4.94 8.64
CA TYR A 37 -8.34 5.82 7.49
C TYR A 37 -7.01 6.56 7.34
N THR A 38 -6.52 6.70 6.11
CA THR A 38 -5.29 7.43 5.86
C THR A 38 -5.50 8.93 6.07
N ASP A 39 -4.48 9.61 6.59
CA ASP A 39 -4.53 11.05 6.82
C ASP A 39 -4.66 11.84 5.49
N PRO A 40 -5.24 13.06 5.49
CA PRO A 40 -5.51 13.83 4.28
C PRO A 40 -4.25 14.37 3.56
N SER A 41 -3.05 14.13 4.08
CA SER A 41 -1.80 14.44 3.38
C SER A 41 -1.48 13.45 2.26
N LEU A 42 -2.10 12.26 2.25
CA LEU A 42 -2.03 11.34 1.12
C LEU A 42 -2.96 11.82 -0.01
N ARG A 43 -2.41 12.00 -1.20
CA ARG A 43 -3.15 12.50 -2.37
C ARG A 43 -2.90 11.63 -3.59
N GLU A 44 -3.94 11.47 -4.38
CA GLU A 44 -3.84 10.85 -5.69
C GLU A 44 -2.92 11.67 -6.62
N TYR A 45 -2.02 10.99 -7.32
CA TYR A 45 -1.04 11.63 -8.20
C TYR A 45 -1.29 11.37 -9.70
N VAL A 46 -1.52 10.10 -10.09
CA VAL A 46 -1.47 9.69 -11.51
C VAL A 46 -2.85 9.59 -12.17
N SER A 47 -3.91 9.23 -11.43
CA SER A 47 -5.21 8.90 -12.04
C SER A 47 -6.42 9.67 -11.49
N PRO A 48 -6.36 11.00 -11.27
CA PRO A 48 -7.45 11.76 -10.65
C PRO A 48 -8.83 11.43 -11.21
N GLY A 49 -9.73 10.95 -10.34
CA GLY A 49 -11.11 10.63 -10.70
C GLY A 49 -11.32 9.26 -11.35
N ALA A 50 -10.29 8.40 -11.38
CA ALA A 50 -10.46 6.98 -11.67
C ALA A 50 -11.32 6.29 -10.60
N ARG A 51 -11.83 5.10 -10.94
CA ARG A 51 -12.54 4.26 -9.97
C ARG A 51 -11.60 3.90 -8.81
N PRO A 52 -12.12 3.78 -7.57
CA PRO A 52 -11.34 3.32 -6.43
C PRO A 52 -10.63 1.98 -6.72
N ALA A 53 -9.35 1.91 -6.35
CA ALA A 53 -8.59 0.67 -6.41
C ALA A 53 -8.82 -0.14 -5.13
N VAL A 54 -9.20 -1.42 -5.28
CA VAL A 54 -9.43 -2.34 -4.16
C VAL A 54 -8.55 -3.58 -4.32
N GLY A 55 -7.92 -4.00 -3.23
CA GLY A 55 -7.06 -5.17 -3.21
C GLY A 55 -6.51 -5.46 -1.83
N TYR A 56 -5.64 -6.46 -1.75
CA TYR A 56 -5.00 -6.86 -0.51
C TYR A 56 -3.78 -5.98 -0.23
N ALA A 57 -3.68 -5.46 0.99
CA ALA A 57 -2.55 -4.63 1.38
C ALA A 57 -1.25 -5.46 1.48
N LEU A 58 -0.23 -5.07 0.71
CA LEU A 58 1.14 -5.54 0.90
C LEU A 58 1.96 -4.41 1.50
N THR A 59 2.27 -4.55 2.79
CA THR A 59 2.88 -3.47 3.58
C THR A 59 4.39 -3.56 3.63
N SER A 60 5.07 -2.41 3.68
CA SER A 60 6.51 -2.33 3.90
C SER A 60 6.92 -0.99 4.52
N THR A 61 8.04 -0.98 5.23
CA THR A 61 8.65 0.24 5.80
C THR A 61 9.99 0.52 5.14
N TRP A 62 10.30 1.81 4.97
CA TRP A 62 11.45 2.26 4.21
C TRP A 62 12.17 3.41 4.91
N THR A 63 13.49 3.37 4.81
CA THR A 63 14.38 4.52 5.04
C THR A 63 15.02 4.85 3.69
N PRO A 64 14.47 5.81 2.93
CA PRO A 64 14.86 6.02 1.53
C PRO A 64 16.32 6.46 1.36
N LEU A 65 16.84 7.27 2.28
CA LEU A 65 18.19 7.83 2.18
C LEU A 65 19.24 7.09 3.01
N ASN A 66 18.86 6.55 4.16
CA ASN A 66 19.78 5.85 5.06
C ASN A 66 19.48 4.36 5.11
N GLU A 67 20.51 3.51 5.08
CA GLU A 67 20.29 2.08 5.37
C GLU A 67 19.94 1.90 6.86
N PRO A 68 18.98 1.02 7.20
CA PRO A 68 18.70 0.69 8.59
C PRO A 68 19.98 0.18 9.26
N PRO A 69 20.31 0.63 10.49
CA PRO A 69 21.55 0.25 11.18
C PRO A 69 21.76 -1.28 11.23
N ASP A 70 20.64 -2.01 11.37
CA ASP A 70 20.60 -3.45 11.55
C ASP A 70 20.78 -4.26 10.24
N LYS A 71 20.86 -3.56 9.09
CA LYS A 71 20.89 -4.18 7.75
C LYS A 71 22.07 -3.75 6.86
N ALA A 72 23.06 -3.06 7.43
CA ALA A 72 24.24 -2.51 6.74
C ALA A 72 25.15 -3.54 6.04
N ASN A 73 24.93 -4.85 6.21
CA ASN A 73 25.74 -5.92 5.63
C ASN A 73 25.16 -6.48 4.32
N GLY A 74 24.56 -5.64 3.47
CA GLY A 74 23.98 -6.05 2.17
C GLY A 74 22.62 -6.77 2.25
N LYS A 75 22.16 -7.14 3.46
CA LYS A 75 20.84 -7.74 3.72
C LYS A 75 19.69 -6.80 3.31
N ALA A 76 19.86 -5.49 3.51
CA ALA A 76 18.88 -4.49 3.08
C ALA A 76 18.55 -4.56 1.57
N ARG A 77 19.53 -4.89 0.72
CA ARG A 77 19.28 -5.01 -0.74
C ARG A 77 18.52 -6.28 -1.09
N GLY A 78 18.84 -7.41 -0.44
CA GLY A 78 18.11 -8.67 -0.61
C GLY A 78 16.63 -8.53 -0.24
N ASP A 79 16.36 -7.92 0.92
CA ASP A 79 14.99 -7.70 1.41
C ASP A 79 14.15 -6.84 0.44
N ARG A 80 14.77 -5.86 -0.25
CA ARG A 80 14.08 -5.02 -1.25
C ARG A 80 13.73 -5.79 -2.51
N ILE A 81 14.64 -6.63 -3.00
CA ILE A 81 14.39 -7.47 -4.19
C ILE A 81 13.26 -8.46 -3.88
N GLU A 82 13.33 -9.14 -2.72
CA GLU A 82 12.28 -10.07 -2.29
C GLU A 82 10.91 -9.39 -2.18
N TYR A 83 10.87 -8.14 -1.71
CA TYR A 83 9.65 -7.36 -1.65
C TYR A 83 9.04 -7.13 -3.05
N PHE A 84 9.82 -6.66 -4.03
CA PHE A 84 9.29 -6.44 -5.39
C PHE A 84 8.95 -7.76 -6.09
N ASP A 85 9.74 -8.82 -5.88
CA ASP A 85 9.43 -10.18 -6.33
C ASP A 85 8.09 -10.66 -5.76
N SER A 86 7.79 -10.35 -4.50
CA SER A 86 6.52 -10.75 -3.87
C SER A 86 5.31 -10.08 -4.52
N ILE A 87 5.46 -8.84 -5.01
CA ILE A 87 4.42 -8.15 -5.78
C ILE A 87 4.23 -8.85 -7.13
N ALA A 88 5.32 -9.11 -7.85
CA ALA A 88 5.26 -9.76 -9.16
C ALA A 88 4.69 -11.19 -9.10
N ARG A 89 4.86 -11.89 -7.96
CA ARG A 89 4.31 -13.23 -7.74
C ARG A 89 2.88 -13.23 -7.18
N ALA A 90 2.33 -12.07 -6.84
CA ALA A 90 0.98 -11.99 -6.33
C ALA A 90 -0.02 -12.40 -7.42
N ASN A 91 -0.85 -13.40 -7.13
CA ASN A 91 -1.89 -13.90 -8.03
C ASN A 91 -3.27 -13.34 -7.70
N VAL A 92 -3.31 -12.20 -7.01
CA VAL A 92 -4.51 -11.48 -6.58
C VAL A 92 -4.23 -9.98 -6.66
N PRO A 93 -5.25 -9.11 -6.77
CA PRO A 93 -5.04 -7.66 -6.78
C PRO A 93 -4.40 -7.21 -5.46
N VAL A 94 -3.21 -6.63 -5.55
CA VAL A 94 -2.46 -6.13 -4.39
C VAL A 94 -2.38 -4.61 -4.45
N ILE A 95 -2.62 -3.98 -3.31
CA ILE A 95 -2.33 -2.57 -3.08
C ILE A 95 -1.06 -2.49 -2.25
N VAL A 96 -0.01 -1.94 -2.84
CA VAL A 96 1.26 -1.70 -2.17
C VAL A 96 1.13 -0.51 -1.22
N VAL A 97 1.38 -0.74 0.07
CA VAL A 97 1.35 0.29 1.12
C VAL A 97 2.75 0.45 1.70
N GLN A 98 3.37 1.60 1.45
CA GLN A 98 4.75 1.87 1.83
C GLN A 98 4.80 3.02 2.83
N GLN A 99 5.44 2.79 3.98
CA GLN A 99 5.62 3.80 5.00
C GLN A 99 7.07 4.28 5.02
N ASP A 100 7.27 5.59 4.86
CA ASP A 100 8.54 6.25 5.14
C ASP A 100 8.71 6.40 6.66
N ILE A 101 9.70 5.69 7.22
CA ILE A 101 10.06 5.74 8.64
C ILE A 101 11.38 6.51 8.88
N GLU A 102 11.87 7.23 7.86
CA GLU A 102 13.06 8.06 7.99
C GLU A 102 12.77 9.35 8.78
N HIS A 103 13.80 9.86 9.47
CA HIS A 103 13.72 11.11 10.20
C HIS A 103 14.88 12.05 9.81
N PRO A 104 14.59 13.25 9.26
CA PRO A 104 13.25 13.77 8.93
C PRO A 104 12.60 13.02 7.76
N ALA A 105 11.28 12.84 7.82
CA ALA A 105 10.51 12.10 6.82
C ALA A 105 10.36 12.87 5.50
N ARG A 106 9.94 12.16 4.44
CA ARG A 106 9.58 12.67 3.10
C ARG A 106 10.77 13.29 2.35
N ARG A 107 11.94 12.70 2.52
CA ARG A 107 13.21 13.22 1.98
C ARG A 107 13.74 12.46 0.76
N GLY A 108 13.21 11.27 0.48
CA GLY A 108 13.57 10.46 -0.69
C GLY A 108 12.37 9.73 -1.27
N ALA A 109 12.48 9.32 -2.53
CA ALA A 109 11.46 8.51 -3.20
C ALA A 109 11.66 7.03 -2.86
N ILE A 110 10.58 6.33 -2.53
CA ILE A 110 10.57 4.87 -2.34
C ILE A 110 10.30 4.15 -3.67
N ILE A 111 9.41 4.73 -4.48
CA ILE A 111 8.98 4.18 -5.77
C ILE A 111 9.20 5.21 -6.88
N GLY A 112 9.47 4.69 -8.08
CA GLY A 112 9.63 5.43 -9.32
C GLY A 112 9.09 4.62 -10.50
N ASP A 113 9.29 5.10 -11.72
CA ASP A 113 8.77 4.50 -12.94
C ASP A 113 9.20 3.04 -13.18
N GLY A 114 10.47 2.71 -12.93
CA GLY A 114 10.99 1.35 -13.11
C GLY A 114 10.28 0.32 -12.22
N MET A 115 10.10 0.65 -10.94
CA MET A 115 9.37 -0.19 -9.99
C MET A 115 7.87 -0.22 -10.33
N ALA A 116 7.27 0.92 -10.70
CA ALA A 116 5.87 0.97 -11.09
C ALA A 116 5.58 0.12 -12.33
N TYR A 117 6.51 0.09 -13.29
CA TYR A 117 6.43 -0.79 -14.46
C TYR A 117 6.46 -2.28 -14.07
N GLN A 118 7.32 -2.66 -13.11
CA GLN A 118 7.37 -4.04 -12.59
C GLN A 118 6.07 -4.44 -11.86
N MET A 119 5.33 -3.48 -11.32
CA MET A 119 4.04 -3.72 -10.65
C MET A 119 2.85 -3.74 -11.62
N LYS A 120 3.05 -3.38 -12.89
CA LYS A 120 2.00 -3.42 -13.90
C LYS A 120 1.82 -4.86 -14.39
N ALA A 121 1.14 -5.67 -13.58
CA ALA A 121 0.64 -6.98 -13.95
C ALA A 121 -0.66 -6.87 -14.76
#